data_AF-A0A349KQ96-F1
#
_entry.id   AF-A0A349KQ96-F1
#
_cell.length_a   1.000
_cell.length_b   1.000
_cell.length_c   1.000
_cell.angle_alpha   90.00
_cell.angle_beta   90.00
_cell.angle_gamma   90.00
#
_symmetry.space_group_name_H-M   'P 1'
#
loop_
_entity.id
_entity.type
_entity.pdbx_description
1 polymer ?
#
loop_
_entity_poly.entity_id
_entity_poly.type
_entity_poly.pdbx_seq_one_letter_code
_entity_poly.pdbx_strand_id
1 'polypeptide(L)'
;HYYSGPLWAIFDEDAIERTGWELRYPYVADNGYFFKADTIEDLAIKIAKGNEFQRVPLEYLAETVSTWNGYVEAGTDPDFEREVDAPMNRIATPPFYALSIMIIWHDSYGGLRVNGKQQVVDMQGEVIPGLYAGGEAVGGFNKHGLGKGHVHGYIAGTHAAEESGS
;
A
#
# COMPACT_ATOMS: atom_id res chain seq x y z
N HIS A 1 -17.48 -3.82 -21.82
CA HIS A 1 -16.38 -3.35 -20.97
C HIS A 1 -16.70 -3.70 -19.52
N TYR A 2 -16.12 -4.79 -19.00
CA TYR A 2 -16.37 -5.32 -17.66
C TYR A 2 -15.27 -4.83 -16.70
N TYR A 3 -15.26 -3.54 -16.39
CA TYR A 3 -14.46 -3.08 -15.26
C TYR A 3 -15.32 -3.24 -14.01
N SER A 4 -14.79 -3.85 -12.96
CA SER A 4 -15.46 -4.15 -11.69
C SER A 4 -15.86 -2.92 -10.86
N GLY A 5 -15.67 -1.71 -11.40
CA GLY A 5 -15.78 -0.46 -10.66
C GLY A 5 -14.54 -0.19 -9.79
N PRO A 6 -14.50 0.98 -9.13
CA PRO A 6 -13.44 1.31 -8.18
C PRO A 6 -13.48 0.38 -6.97
N LEU A 7 -12.31 0.16 -6.36
CA LEU A 7 -12.16 -0.53 -5.09
C LEU A 7 -12.20 0.51 -3.97
N TRP A 8 -12.92 0.23 -2.88
CA TRP A 8 -13.05 1.16 -1.75
C TRP A 8 -12.49 0.53 -0.47
N ALA A 9 -11.62 1.27 0.22
CA ALA A 9 -11.35 1.02 1.63
C ALA A 9 -12.45 1.68 2.47
N ILE A 10 -13.14 0.91 3.31
CA ILE A 10 -14.19 1.38 4.21
C ILE A 10 -13.68 1.30 5.64
N PHE A 11 -13.80 2.40 6.38
CA PHE A 11 -13.33 2.51 7.76
C PHE A 11 -14.09 3.61 8.51
N ASP A 12 -13.83 3.72 9.80
CA ASP A 12 -14.58 4.57 10.73
C ASP A 12 -13.66 5.48 11.55
N GLU A 13 -14.23 6.28 12.44
CA GLU A 13 -13.47 7.25 13.24
C GLU A 13 -12.46 6.55 14.17
N ASP A 14 -12.82 5.41 14.76
CA ASP A 14 -11.92 4.63 15.62
C ASP A 14 -10.66 4.18 14.86
N ALA A 15 -10.77 3.90 13.56
CA ALA A 15 -9.60 3.60 12.73
C ALA A 15 -8.67 4.80 12.56
N ILE A 16 -9.23 6.02 12.44
CA ILE A 16 -8.45 7.25 12.37
C ILE A 16 -7.73 7.51 13.69
N GLU A 17 -8.45 7.44 14.81
CA GLU A 17 -7.86 7.67 16.14
C GLU A 17 -6.76 6.65 16.45
N ARG A 18 -7.02 5.36 16.17
CA ARG A 18 -6.07 4.27 16.42
C ARG A 18 -4.79 4.39 15.62
N THR A 19 -4.87 4.92 14.39
CA THR A 19 -3.71 5.04 13.48
C THR A 19 -3.04 6.41 13.54
N GLY A 20 -3.71 7.42 14.11
CA GLY A 20 -3.28 8.82 14.04
C GLY A 20 -3.27 9.36 12.60
N TRP A 21 -4.07 8.77 11.70
CA TRP A 21 -4.00 9.10 10.28
C TRP A 21 -4.61 10.47 10.01
N GLU A 22 -3.81 11.36 9.39
CA GLU A 22 -4.24 12.70 9.07
C GLU A 22 -4.91 12.77 7.70
N LEU A 23 -6.22 13.04 7.70
CA LEU A 23 -7.04 13.17 6.50
C LEU A 23 -6.88 14.55 5.82
N ARG A 24 -5.67 14.84 5.30
CA ARG A 24 -5.30 16.15 4.74
C ARG A 24 -5.67 16.30 3.26
N TYR A 25 -6.28 17.42 2.88
CA TYR A 25 -6.35 17.87 1.49
C TYR A 25 -4.97 18.36 0.98
N PRO A 26 -4.62 18.16 -0.31
CA PRO A 26 -5.35 17.44 -1.36
C PRO A 26 -5.01 15.95 -1.46
N TYR A 27 -4.08 15.47 -0.63
CA TYR A 27 -3.46 14.16 -0.82
C TYR A 27 -4.35 12.99 -0.38
N VAL A 28 -5.17 13.19 0.65
CA VAL A 28 -6.00 12.13 1.25
C VAL A 28 -7.49 12.40 1.07
N ALA A 29 -7.95 13.60 1.42
CA ALA A 29 -9.37 13.96 1.43
C ALA A 29 -9.72 15.03 0.39
N ASP A 30 -11.03 15.17 0.12
CA ASP A 30 -11.64 16.21 -0.73
C ASP A 30 -11.07 16.31 -2.16
N ASN A 31 -10.72 15.16 -2.75
CA ASN A 31 -10.07 15.03 -4.06
C ASN A 31 -10.88 14.21 -5.10
N GLY A 32 -12.16 13.92 -4.82
CA GLY A 32 -13.03 13.09 -5.67
C GLY A 32 -12.88 11.57 -5.47
N TYR A 33 -11.91 11.16 -4.66
CA TYR A 33 -11.62 9.75 -4.33
C TYR A 33 -11.79 9.44 -2.84
N PHE A 34 -12.35 10.38 -2.08
CA PHE A 34 -12.57 10.28 -0.64
C PHE A 34 -13.99 10.75 -0.29
N PHE A 35 -14.70 9.96 0.52
CA PHE A 35 -16.06 10.24 0.96
C PHE A 35 -16.19 10.07 2.47
N LYS A 36 -17.07 10.87 3.07
CA LYS A 36 -17.39 10.87 4.51
C LYS A 36 -18.90 10.95 4.71
N ALA A 37 -19.45 10.17 5.63
CA ALA A 37 -20.86 10.25 6.03
C ALA A 37 -21.08 9.77 7.47
N ASP A 38 -22.22 10.11 8.06
CA ASP A 38 -22.56 9.69 9.43
C ASP A 38 -23.21 8.29 9.47
N THR A 39 -23.60 7.75 8.32
CA THR A 39 -24.15 6.38 8.16
C THR A 39 -23.52 5.69 6.95
N ILE A 40 -23.53 4.36 6.93
CA ILE A 40 -23.01 3.57 5.80
C ILE A 40 -23.90 3.75 4.55
N GLU A 41 -25.20 3.91 4.74
CA GLU A 41 -26.17 4.17 3.69
C GLU A 41 -25.92 5.52 3.02
N ASP A 42 -25.69 6.58 3.81
CA ASP A 42 -25.34 7.89 3.26
C ASP A 42 -23.96 7.87 2.59
N LEU A 43 -23.02 7.07 3.11
CA LEU A 43 -21.71 6.87 2.49
C LEU A 43 -21.86 6.25 1.10
N ALA A 44 -22.65 5.18 0.97
CA ALA A 44 -22.96 4.53 -0.31
C ALA A 44 -23.58 5.51 -1.31
N ILE A 45 -24.55 6.32 -0.87
CA ILE A 45 -25.20 7.35 -1.70
C ILE A 45 -24.18 8.40 -2.17
N LYS A 46 -23.29 8.86 -1.27
CA LYS A 46 -22.26 9.86 -1.62
C LYS A 46 -21.26 9.31 -2.63
N ILE A 47 -20.78 8.08 -2.45
CA ILE A 47 -19.87 7.44 -3.41
C ILE A 47 -20.52 7.35 -4.79
N ALA A 48 -21.76 6.83 -4.86
CA ALA A 48 -22.47 6.64 -6.13
C ALA A 48 -22.74 7.97 -6.87
N LYS A 49 -22.97 9.07 -6.14
CA LYS A 49 -23.20 10.40 -6.73
C LYS A 49 -21.90 11.13 -7.07
N GLY A 50 -20.85 10.92 -6.28
CA GLY A 50 -19.64 11.74 -6.31
C GLY A 50 -18.47 11.13 -7.08
N ASN A 51 -18.54 9.86 -7.47
CA ASN A 51 -17.48 9.21 -8.25
C ASN A 51 -18.02 8.71 -9.61
N GLU A 52 -17.54 9.30 -10.70
CA GLU A 52 -18.00 8.96 -12.07
C GLU A 52 -17.66 7.53 -12.52
N PHE A 53 -16.71 6.89 -11.84
CA PHE A 53 -16.32 5.50 -12.12
C PHE A 53 -17.17 4.48 -11.34
N GLN A 54 -17.95 4.92 -10.34
CA GLN A 54 -18.88 4.07 -9.62
C GLN A 54 -20.13 3.77 -10.46
N ARG A 55 -20.05 2.70 -11.26
CA ARG A 55 -21.15 2.27 -12.16
C ARG A 55 -22.08 1.22 -11.56
N VAL A 56 -21.66 0.56 -10.48
CA VAL A 56 -22.42 -0.49 -9.81
C VAL A 56 -23.08 0.09 -8.56
N PRO A 57 -24.39 -0.16 -8.30
CA PRO A 57 -25.03 0.26 -7.05
C PRO A 57 -24.34 -0.38 -5.83
N LEU A 58 -24.14 0.42 -4.76
CA LEU A 58 -23.57 -0.06 -3.50
C LEU A 58 -24.66 -0.54 -2.52
N GLU A 59 -25.65 -1.27 -3.04
CA GLU A 59 -26.85 -1.66 -2.28
C GLU A 59 -26.57 -2.63 -1.12
N TYR A 60 -25.50 -3.43 -1.24
CA TYR A 60 -25.09 -4.39 -0.20
C TYR A 60 -24.04 -3.84 0.78
N LEU A 61 -23.62 -2.56 0.66
CA LEU A 61 -22.51 -2.06 1.49
C LEU A 61 -22.82 -2.13 2.99
N ALA A 62 -24.03 -1.75 3.41
CA ALA A 62 -24.44 -1.81 4.81
C ALA A 62 -24.49 -3.24 5.34
N GLU A 63 -24.99 -4.18 4.54
CA GLU A 63 -25.00 -5.61 4.87
C GLU A 63 -23.58 -6.16 5.00
N THR A 64 -22.68 -5.85 4.06
CA THR A 64 -21.26 -6.26 4.12
C THR A 64 -20.57 -5.75 5.38
N VAL A 65 -20.78 -4.47 5.76
CA VAL A 65 -20.20 -3.91 6.98
C VAL A 65 -20.78 -4.58 8.24
N SER A 66 -22.08 -4.86 8.25
CA SER A 66 -22.74 -5.60 9.34
C SER A 66 -22.16 -7.01 9.49
N THR A 67 -22.01 -7.74 8.38
CA THR A 67 -21.41 -9.08 8.34
C THR A 67 -19.96 -9.05 8.82
N TRP A 68 -19.15 -8.10 8.34
CA TRP A 68 -17.79 -7.89 8.81
C TRP A 68 -17.72 -7.68 10.32
N ASN A 69 -18.59 -6.83 10.88
CA ASN A 69 -18.62 -6.60 12.32
C ASN A 69 -18.96 -7.89 13.09
N GLY A 70 -19.82 -8.75 12.56
CA GLY A 70 -20.08 -10.08 13.10
C GLY A 70 -18.85 -10.99 13.06
N TYR A 71 -18.05 -10.93 11.99
CA TYR A 71 -16.78 -11.67 11.88
C TYR A 71 -15.75 -11.19 12.91
N VAL A 72 -15.67 -9.87 13.14
CA VAL A 72 -14.81 -9.31 14.20
C VAL A 72 -15.23 -9.80 15.58
N GLU A 73 -16.54 -9.85 15.87
CA GLU A 73 -17.06 -10.38 17.14
C GLU A 73 -16.78 -11.89 17.30
N ALA A 74 -16.90 -12.66 16.23
CA ALA A 74 -16.60 -14.09 16.22
C ALA A 74 -15.09 -14.41 16.25
N GLY A 75 -14.24 -13.43 15.92
CA GLY A 75 -12.79 -13.59 15.81
C GLY A 75 -12.34 -14.43 14.61
N THR A 76 -13.19 -14.57 13.59
CA THR A 76 -12.89 -15.36 12.38
C THR A 76 -13.54 -14.73 11.15
N ASP A 77 -12.83 -14.74 10.03
CA ASP A 77 -13.32 -14.32 8.71
C ASP A 77 -13.44 -15.56 7.80
N PRO A 78 -14.63 -16.19 7.73
CA PRO A 78 -14.82 -17.41 6.96
C PRO A 78 -14.84 -17.19 5.43
N ASP A 79 -15.02 -15.93 4.98
CA ASP A 79 -15.15 -15.64 3.56
C ASP A 79 -13.79 -15.43 2.89
N PHE A 80 -12.86 -14.81 3.59
CA PHE A 80 -11.52 -14.48 3.06
C PHE A 80 -10.37 -15.07 3.85
N GLU A 81 -10.64 -15.85 4.91
CA GLU A 81 -9.65 -16.58 5.70
C GLU A 81 -8.51 -15.66 6.18
N ARG A 82 -8.87 -14.47 6.65
CA ARG A 82 -7.91 -13.44 7.05
C ARG A 82 -6.96 -13.99 8.12
N GLU A 83 -5.65 -13.85 7.88
CA GLU A 83 -4.60 -14.40 8.75
C GLU A 83 -4.76 -13.98 10.21
N VAL A 84 -4.39 -14.87 11.12
CA VAL A 84 -4.61 -14.70 12.57
C VAL A 84 -3.88 -13.49 13.17
N ASP A 85 -2.83 -13.00 12.52
CA ASP A 85 -2.06 -11.82 12.92
C ASP A 85 -2.57 -10.52 12.28
N ALA A 86 -3.51 -10.61 11.33
CA ALA A 86 -4.09 -9.45 10.69
C ALA A 86 -5.13 -8.79 11.62
N PRO A 87 -5.05 -7.46 11.85
CA PRO A 87 -5.98 -6.79 12.73
C PRO A 87 -7.43 -6.88 12.24
N MET A 88 -8.32 -7.35 13.11
CA MET A 88 -9.78 -7.32 12.93
C MET A 88 -10.38 -6.27 13.85
N ASN A 89 -10.88 -5.17 13.26
CA ASN A 89 -11.52 -4.09 14.01
C ASN A 89 -12.92 -3.86 13.45
N ARG A 90 -13.86 -3.56 14.35
CA ARG A 90 -15.21 -3.17 13.95
C ARG A 90 -15.17 -1.86 13.18
N ILE A 91 -16.14 -1.70 12.29
CA ILE A 91 -16.47 -0.47 11.58
C ILE A 91 -17.84 -0.06 12.11
N ALA A 92 -17.88 0.76 13.17
CA ALA A 92 -19.10 1.05 13.91
C ALA A 92 -19.20 2.49 14.43
N THR A 93 -18.09 3.21 14.51
CA THR A 93 -18.07 4.55 15.13
C THR A 93 -18.12 5.64 14.07
N PRO A 94 -19.26 6.33 13.89
CA PRO A 94 -19.34 7.40 12.91
C PRO A 94 -18.41 8.57 13.30
N PRO A 95 -17.96 9.37 12.32
CA PRO A 95 -18.26 9.25 10.90
C PRO A 95 -17.58 8.06 10.20
N PHE A 96 -18.20 7.60 9.13
CA PHE A 96 -17.68 6.56 8.24
C PHE A 96 -17.02 7.18 7.02
N TYR A 97 -15.99 6.51 6.53
CA TYR A 97 -15.13 6.98 5.46
C TYR A 97 -14.98 5.93 4.36
N ALA A 98 -14.84 6.41 3.13
CA ALA A 98 -14.47 5.60 1.98
C ALA A 98 -13.31 6.25 1.22
N LEU A 99 -12.24 5.50 0.97
CA LEU A 99 -11.11 5.91 0.14
C LEU A 99 -11.00 4.98 -1.07
N SER A 100 -10.91 5.55 -2.27
CA SER A 100 -10.69 4.78 -3.51
C SER A 100 -9.28 4.21 -3.54
N ILE A 101 -9.16 2.90 -3.71
CA ILE A 101 -7.89 2.21 -3.91
C ILE A 101 -7.60 2.15 -5.41
N MET A 102 -6.46 2.72 -5.80
CA MET A 102 -5.97 2.69 -7.18
C MET A 102 -4.72 1.84 -7.25
N ILE A 103 -4.69 0.93 -8.23
CA ILE A 103 -3.49 0.15 -8.53
C ILE A 103 -2.54 1.06 -9.29
N ILE A 104 -1.34 1.26 -8.72
CA ILE A 104 -0.27 2.02 -9.35
C ILE A 104 0.98 1.15 -9.46
N TRP A 105 1.83 1.48 -10.44
CA TRP A 105 3.17 0.90 -10.52
C TRP A 105 4.01 1.45 -9.38
N HIS A 106 4.43 0.59 -8.47
CA HIS A 106 5.17 0.97 -7.27
C HIS A 106 6.68 0.81 -7.49
N ASP A 107 7.17 -0.43 -7.66
CA ASP A 107 8.61 -0.74 -7.76
C ASP A 107 8.95 -1.58 -8.99
N SER A 108 10.20 -1.48 -9.44
CA SER A 108 10.82 -2.44 -10.36
C SER A 108 11.71 -3.44 -9.62
N TYR A 109 11.45 -4.73 -9.79
CA TYR A 109 12.30 -5.80 -9.24
C TYR A 109 13.60 -6.02 -10.04
N GLY A 110 13.63 -5.54 -11.28
CA GLY A 110 14.82 -5.53 -12.12
C GLY A 110 15.80 -4.43 -11.72
N GLY A 111 17.02 -4.55 -12.22
CA GLY A 111 18.08 -3.56 -11.98
C GLY A 111 19.44 -4.14 -12.32
N LEU A 112 20.48 -3.39 -11.97
CA LEU A 112 21.87 -3.79 -12.12
C LEU A 112 22.15 -5.04 -11.29
N ARG A 113 22.91 -5.97 -11.86
CA ARG A 113 23.49 -7.09 -11.14
C ARG A 113 24.65 -6.57 -10.31
N VAL A 114 24.70 -6.92 -9.03
CA VAL A 114 25.82 -6.57 -8.14
C VAL A 114 26.33 -7.79 -7.39
N ASN A 115 27.58 -7.75 -6.93
CA ASN A 115 28.14 -8.74 -6.02
C ASN A 115 27.88 -8.36 -4.54
N GLY A 116 28.41 -9.15 -3.59
CA GLY A 116 28.25 -8.90 -2.15
C GLY A 116 28.85 -7.58 -1.64
N LYS A 117 29.72 -6.93 -2.43
CA LYS A 117 30.31 -5.61 -2.15
C LYS A 117 29.56 -4.46 -2.81
N GLN A 118 28.41 -4.74 -3.44
CA GLN A 118 27.65 -3.77 -4.24
C GLN A 118 28.37 -3.25 -5.49
N GLN A 119 29.41 -3.96 -5.97
CA GLN A 119 30.05 -3.65 -7.24
C GLN A 119 29.17 -4.17 -8.39
N VAL A 120 29.01 -3.36 -9.42
CA VAL A 120 28.23 -3.73 -10.61
C VAL A 120 28.97 -4.80 -11.39
N VAL A 121 28.19 -5.80 -11.81
CA VAL A 121 28.66 -6.96 -12.58
C VAL A 121 28.08 -6.87 -13.98
N ASP A 122 28.93 -7.05 -14.99
CA ASP A 122 28.53 -7.04 -16.39
C ASP A 122 27.80 -8.34 -16.82
N MET A 123 27.55 -8.45 -18.11
CA MET A 123 26.84 -9.60 -18.69
C MET A 123 27.70 -10.88 -18.73
N GLN A 124 29.02 -10.75 -18.62
CA GLN A 124 29.97 -11.86 -18.57
C GLN A 124 30.18 -12.36 -17.14
N GLY A 125 29.73 -11.62 -16.14
CA GLY A 125 29.94 -11.94 -14.73
C GLY A 125 31.15 -11.24 -14.12
N GLU A 126 31.78 -10.32 -14.85
CA GLU A 126 32.97 -9.59 -14.41
C GLU A 126 32.58 -8.28 -13.70
N VAL A 127 33.36 -7.92 -12.69
CA VAL A 127 33.18 -6.66 -11.97
C VAL A 127 33.60 -5.50 -12.87
N ILE A 128 32.78 -4.44 -12.90
CA ILE A 128 33.13 -3.16 -13.50
C ILE A 128 33.83 -2.30 -12.43
N PRO A 129 35.16 -2.06 -12.53
CA PRO A 129 35.90 -1.36 -11.49
C PRO A 129 35.39 0.06 -11.25
N GLY A 130 35.33 0.48 -9.98
CA GLY A 130 34.83 1.79 -9.58
C GLY A 130 33.31 2.02 -9.77
N LEU A 131 32.55 1.05 -10.26
CA LEU A 131 31.10 1.17 -10.43
C LEU A 131 30.34 0.39 -9.36
N TYR A 132 29.60 1.12 -8.54
CA TYR A 132 28.78 0.58 -7.46
C TYR A 132 27.31 0.96 -7.64
N ALA A 133 26.40 0.12 -7.17
CA ALA A 133 24.97 0.40 -7.19
C ALA A 133 24.30 -0.09 -5.92
N GLY A 134 23.25 0.60 -5.48
CA GLY A 134 22.48 0.24 -4.30
C GLY A 134 21.01 0.63 -4.42
N GLY A 135 20.19 0.21 -3.45
CA GLY A 135 18.77 0.52 -3.43
C GLY A 135 18.01 -0.07 -4.62
N GLU A 136 17.05 0.68 -5.16
CA GLU A 136 16.17 0.25 -6.26
C GLU A 136 16.86 0.15 -7.62
N ALA A 137 18.08 0.69 -7.76
CA ALA A 137 18.89 0.46 -8.95
C ALA A 137 19.38 -0.99 -9.07
N VAL A 138 19.34 -1.78 -8.00
CA VAL A 138 19.83 -3.16 -7.93
C VAL A 138 18.70 -4.17 -8.05
N GLY A 139 18.84 -5.09 -9.00
CA GLY A 139 17.90 -6.19 -9.24
C GLY A 139 18.16 -7.42 -8.36
N GLY A 140 17.20 -8.35 -8.35
CA GLY A 140 17.38 -9.68 -7.73
C GLY A 140 17.24 -9.73 -6.20
N PHE A 141 16.76 -8.65 -5.58
CA PHE A 141 16.47 -8.58 -4.15
C PHE A 141 14.99 -8.27 -3.93
N ASN A 142 14.30 -9.09 -3.13
CA ASN A 142 12.85 -9.04 -2.94
C ASN A 142 12.41 -8.20 -1.73
N LYS A 143 13.33 -7.47 -1.08
CA LYS A 143 13.00 -6.50 -0.02
C LYS A 143 13.08 -5.09 -0.59
N HIS A 144 12.24 -4.20 -0.09
CA HIS A 144 12.04 -2.85 -0.64
C HIS A 144 12.19 -1.78 0.44
N GLY A 145 12.17 -0.52 0.00
CA GLY A 145 12.14 0.66 0.88
C GLY A 145 13.48 1.02 1.53
N LEU A 146 13.39 1.86 2.56
CA LEU A 146 14.54 2.52 3.17
C LEU A 146 15.60 1.55 3.67
N GLY A 147 15.22 0.40 4.22
CA GLY A 147 16.17 -0.61 4.68
C GLY A 147 17.12 -1.09 3.58
N LYS A 148 16.59 -1.36 2.38
CA LYS A 148 17.40 -1.75 1.22
C LYS A 148 18.36 -0.62 0.83
N GLY A 149 17.85 0.61 0.74
CA GLY A 149 18.64 1.79 0.38
C GLY A 149 19.81 2.03 1.34
N HIS A 150 19.55 2.00 2.65
CA HIS A 150 20.58 2.24 3.67
C HIS A 150 21.63 1.14 3.70
N VAL A 151 21.21 -0.13 3.68
CA VAL A 151 22.16 -1.26 3.75
C VAL A 151 23.03 -1.30 2.50
N HIS A 152 22.44 -1.21 1.30
CA HIS A 152 23.23 -1.21 0.07
C HIS A 152 24.12 0.04 -0.01
N GLY A 153 23.60 1.22 0.35
CA GLY A 153 24.37 2.46 0.36
C GLY A 153 25.57 2.40 1.31
N TYR A 154 25.39 1.84 2.50
CA TYR A 154 26.48 1.63 3.46
C TYR A 154 27.57 0.69 2.91
N ILE A 155 27.18 -0.45 2.35
CA ILE A 155 28.13 -1.43 1.78
C ILE A 155 28.86 -0.83 0.58
N ALA A 156 28.11 -0.22 -0.35
CA ALA A 156 28.67 0.43 -1.54
C ALA A 156 29.64 1.54 -1.17
N GLY A 157 29.25 2.44 -0.27
CA GLY A 157 30.10 3.55 0.17
C GLY A 157 31.37 3.09 0.88
N THR A 158 31.27 2.07 1.73
CA THR A 158 32.43 1.49 2.44
C THR A 158 33.46 0.94 1.45
N HIS A 159 33.02 0.09 0.51
CA HIS A 159 33.93 -0.54 -0.44
C HIS A 159 34.44 0.42 -1.53
N ALA A 160 33.62 1.38 -1.97
CA ALA A 160 34.06 2.41 -2.90
C ALA A 160 35.20 3.27 -2.30
N ALA A 161 35.10 3.60 -1.01
CA ALA A 161 36.15 4.35 -0.31
C ALA A 161 37.45 3.55 -0.14
N GLU A 162 37.34 2.23 0.11
CA GLU A 162 38.50 1.33 0.19
C GLU A 162 39.21 1.15 -1.16
N GLU A 163 38.47 1.04 -2.27
CA GLU A 163 39.02 0.87 -3.62
C GLU A 163 39.72 2.13 -4.13
N SER A 164 39.28 3.31 -3.70
CA SER A 164 39.87 4.60 -4.07
C SER A 164 41.30 4.82 -3.52
N GLY A 165 41.78 3.94 -2.63
CA GLY A 165 43.09 4.01 -1.98
C GLY A 165 44.15 3.04 -2.51
N SER A 166 43.85 2.26 -3.56
CA SER A 166 44.77 1.30 -4.22
C SER A 166 45.15 1.73 -5.64
#